data_AF-A0AAE0A171-F1
#
_entry.id   AF-A0AAE0A171-F1
#
_cell.length_a   1.000
_cell.length_b   1.000
_cell.length_c   1.000
_cell.angle_alpha   90.00
_cell.angle_beta   90.00
_cell.angle_gamma   90.00
#
_symmetry.space_group_name_H-M   'P 1'
#
loop_
_entity.id
_entity.type
_entity.pdbx_description
1 polymer ?
#
loop_
_entity_poly.entity_id
_entity_poly.type
_entity_poly.pdbx_seq_one_letter_code
_entity_poly.pdbx_strand_id
1 'polypeptide(L)'
;MDIFYEKHPQKQISKKRLNQEQVRLLERSFTTQKKLEPEQKQKLANQLGVPPRQVAIWYQNKRARWRTQSLEVEYSTVQVKLENALADKRRLERDVKQLREELRKAHEMLLGNLKKNQNYNGAVFDSNCSSDFSDQRGMLWIA
;
A
#
# COMPACT_ATOMS: atom_id res chain seq x y z
N MET A 1 0.96 -60.08 32.34
CA MET A 1 1.83 -58.90 32.38
C MET A 1 0.99 -57.71 31.92
N ASP A 2 0.41 -56.98 32.85
CA ASP A 2 -0.27 -55.72 32.56
C ASP A 2 0.68 -54.59 32.95
N ILE A 3 1.12 -53.84 31.93
CA ILE A 3 2.06 -52.73 32.09
C ILE A 3 1.28 -51.59 32.74
N PHE A 4 1.49 -51.43 34.05
CA PHE A 4 1.02 -50.29 34.82
C PHE A 4 1.52 -49.00 34.18
N TYR A 5 0.60 -48.19 33.63
CA TYR A 5 0.87 -46.79 33.35
C TYR A 5 0.98 -46.06 34.68
N GLU A 6 2.21 -45.95 35.16
CA GLU A 6 2.57 -45.22 36.35
C GLU A 6 2.24 -43.74 36.14
N LYS A 7 1.16 -43.28 36.80
CA LYS A 7 0.76 -41.88 36.83
C LYS A 7 1.90 -41.07 37.46
N HIS A 8 2.75 -40.47 36.62
CA HIS A 8 3.69 -39.47 37.07
C HIS A 8 2.92 -38.33 37.77
N PRO A 9 3.19 -38.07 39.06
CA PRO A 9 2.49 -37.01 39.77
C PRO A 9 2.87 -35.68 39.14
N GLN A 10 1.90 -35.00 38.50
CA GLN A 10 2.07 -33.61 38.12
C GLN A 10 2.20 -32.77 39.40
N LYS A 11 3.45 -32.57 39.82
CA LYS A 11 3.83 -31.65 40.89
C LYS A 11 3.16 -30.32 40.56
N GLN A 12 2.25 -29.84 41.41
CA GLN A 12 1.60 -28.55 41.24
C GLN A 12 2.66 -27.45 41.20
N ILE A 13 3.11 -27.08 40.00
CA ILE A 13 4.03 -25.98 39.77
C ILE A 13 3.31 -24.73 40.27
N SER A 14 3.72 -24.22 41.43
CA SER A 14 3.01 -23.17 42.14
C SER A 14 2.72 -22.00 41.19
N LYS A 15 1.46 -21.60 41.08
CA LYS A 15 0.98 -20.51 40.21
C LYS A 15 1.39 -19.13 40.74
N LYS A 16 2.58 -18.98 41.34
CA LYS A 16 3.05 -17.69 41.86
C LYS A 16 3.28 -16.73 40.69
N ARG A 17 2.68 -15.54 40.76
CA ARG A 17 2.96 -14.43 39.83
C ARG A 17 4.45 -14.07 39.90
N LEU A 18 5.04 -13.78 38.74
CA LEU A 18 6.40 -13.23 38.68
C LEU A 18 6.39 -11.84 39.34
N ASN A 19 7.40 -11.55 40.15
CA ASN A 19 7.62 -10.22 40.70
C ASN A 19 8.10 -9.25 39.60
N GLN A 20 7.94 -7.94 39.83
CA GLN A 20 8.30 -6.90 38.88
C GLN A 20 9.78 -6.94 38.49
N GLU A 21 10.68 -7.27 39.41
CA GLU A 21 12.10 -7.44 39.12
C GLU A 21 12.37 -8.63 38.20
N GLN A 22 11.70 -9.76 38.44
CA GLN A 22 11.80 -10.93 37.58
C GLN A 22 11.29 -10.63 36.16
N VAL A 23 10.18 -9.88 36.05
CA VAL A 23 9.67 -9.41 34.76
C VAL A 23 10.68 -8.50 34.06
N ARG A 24 11.30 -7.54 34.76
CA ARG A 24 12.32 -6.66 34.17
C ARG A 24 13.50 -7.42 33.58
N LEU A 25 14.00 -8.44 34.27
CA LEU A 25 15.08 -9.29 33.73
C LEU A 25 14.63 -10.06 32.48
N LEU A 26 13.43 -10.64 32.49
CA LEU A 26 12.86 -11.34 31.34
C LEU A 26 12.68 -10.40 30.14
N GLU A 27 12.25 -9.17 30.39
CA GLU A 27 12.11 -8.15 29.33
C GLU A 27 13.44 -7.73 28.74
N ARG A 28 14.47 -7.49 29.57
CA ARG A 28 15.82 -7.20 29.09
C ARG A 28 16.35 -8.33 28.20
N SER A 29 16.19 -9.57 28.66
CA SER A 29 16.59 -10.76 27.88
C SER A 29 15.81 -10.88 26.58
N PHE A 30 14.49 -10.63 26.59
CA PHE A 30 13.63 -10.70 25.41
C PHE A 30 13.96 -9.62 24.36
N THR A 31 14.38 -8.44 24.79
CA THR A 31 14.80 -7.37 23.87
C THR A 31 16.06 -7.79 23.09
N THR A 32 17.01 -8.44 23.75
CA THR A 32 18.22 -8.95 23.11
C THR A 32 17.92 -10.17 22.21
N GLN A 33 17.12 -11.11 22.70
CA GLN A 33 16.81 -12.35 21.96
C GLN A 33 15.34 -12.73 22.10
N LYS A 34 14.60 -12.60 20.98
CA LYS A 34 13.15 -12.86 20.91
C LYS A 34 12.80 -14.36 20.96
N LYS A 35 13.75 -15.23 20.59
CA LYS A 35 13.64 -16.69 20.65
C LYS A 35 14.31 -17.20 21.92
N LEU A 36 13.61 -18.03 22.68
CA LEU A 36 14.13 -18.60 23.92
C LEU A 36 14.80 -19.94 23.62
N GLU A 37 16.12 -19.98 23.64
CA GLU A 37 16.87 -21.22 23.49
C GLU A 37 16.82 -22.08 24.76
N PRO A 38 16.92 -23.42 24.68
CA PRO A 38 16.78 -24.32 25.83
C PRO A 38 17.80 -24.04 26.95
N GLU A 39 19.05 -23.74 26.59
CA GLU A 39 20.13 -23.44 27.53
C GLU A 39 19.90 -22.09 28.24
N GLN A 40 19.50 -21.07 27.47
CA GLN A 40 19.16 -19.76 28.02
C GLN A 40 17.93 -19.82 28.93
N LYS A 41 16.94 -20.65 28.61
CA LYS A 41 15.78 -20.91 29.48
C LYS A 41 16.22 -21.47 30.84
N GLN A 42 17.11 -22.46 30.85
CA GLN A 42 17.66 -23.01 32.09
C GLN A 42 18.41 -21.94 32.89
N LYS A 43 19.28 -21.17 32.24
CA LYS A 43 20.04 -20.09 32.88
C LYS A 43 19.14 -19.03 33.49
N LEU A 44 18.13 -18.55 32.76
CA LEU A 44 17.16 -17.57 33.24
C LEU A 44 16.31 -18.12 34.39
N ALA A 45 15.86 -19.36 34.30
CA ALA A 45 15.10 -20.02 35.37
C ALA A 45 15.89 -20.06 36.68
N ASN A 46 17.16 -20.45 36.60
CA ASN A 46 18.07 -20.50 37.75
C ASN A 46 18.33 -19.10 38.32
N GLN A 47 18.64 -18.12 37.46
CA GLN A 47 18.91 -16.75 37.89
C GLN A 47 17.70 -16.08 38.56
N LEU A 48 16.49 -16.38 38.08
CA LEU A 48 15.25 -15.81 38.58
C LEU A 48 14.66 -16.58 39.78
N GLY A 49 15.16 -17.79 40.05
CA GLY A 49 14.60 -18.71 41.05
C GLY A 49 13.20 -19.19 40.69
N VAL A 50 12.87 -19.31 39.40
CA VAL A 50 11.53 -19.70 38.93
C VAL A 50 11.57 -20.95 38.06
N PRO A 51 10.48 -21.74 38.00
CA PRO A 51 10.43 -22.92 37.15
C PRO A 51 10.66 -22.59 35.66
N PRO A 52 11.45 -23.39 34.91
CA PRO A 52 11.68 -23.19 33.47
C PRO A 52 10.40 -23.09 32.64
N ARG A 53 9.33 -23.78 33.06
CA ARG A 53 8.00 -23.70 32.43
C ARG A 53 7.43 -22.28 32.50
N GLN A 54 7.63 -21.57 33.60
CA GLN A 54 7.10 -20.22 33.78
C GLN A 54 7.82 -19.21 32.88
N VAL A 55 9.14 -19.37 32.70
CA VAL A 55 9.92 -18.61 31.72
C VAL A 55 9.39 -18.88 30.30
N ALA A 56 9.13 -20.14 29.95
CA ALA A 56 8.61 -20.50 28.64
C ALA A 56 7.23 -19.88 28.35
N ILE A 57 6.29 -19.97 29.30
CA ILE A 57 4.95 -19.37 29.19
C ILE A 57 5.05 -17.85 29.08
N TRP A 58 5.92 -17.22 29.87
CA TRP A 58 6.12 -15.78 29.80
C TRP A 58 6.62 -15.36 28.41
N TYR A 59 7.60 -16.06 27.84
CA TYR A 59 8.10 -15.79 26.49
C TYR A 59 7.04 -16.02 25.42
N GLN A 60 6.21 -17.06 25.54
CA GLN A 60 5.08 -17.29 24.64
C GLN A 60 4.08 -16.12 24.69
N ASN A 61 3.67 -15.69 25.89
CA ASN A 61 2.76 -14.58 26.07
C ASN A 61 3.35 -13.25 25.58
N LYS A 62 4.64 -13.00 25.84
CA LYS A 62 5.34 -11.80 25.37
C LYS A 62 5.39 -11.77 23.84
N ARG A 63 5.66 -12.91 23.18
CA ARG A 63 5.60 -13.01 21.71
C ARG A 63 4.19 -12.82 21.16
N ALA A 64 3.17 -13.37 21.81
CA ALA A 64 1.78 -13.17 21.39
C ALA A 64 1.41 -11.69 21.43
N ARG A 65 1.67 -11.01 22.56
CA ARG A 65 1.44 -9.56 22.71
C ARG A 65 2.23 -8.73 21.70
N TRP A 66 3.51 -9.07 21.50
CA TRP A 66 4.35 -8.40 20.51
C TRP A 66 3.75 -8.53 19.11
N ARG A 67 3.30 -9.73 18.71
CA ARG A 67 2.69 -9.97 17.41
C ARG A 67 1.40 -9.15 17.25
N THR A 68 0.54 -9.13 18.26
CA THR A 68 -0.68 -8.31 18.24
C THR A 68 -0.34 -6.83 18.06
N GLN A 69 0.60 -6.30 18.84
CA GLN A 69 1.01 -4.90 18.75
C GLN A 69 1.65 -4.58 17.38
N SER A 70 2.47 -5.47 16.82
CA SER A 70 3.02 -5.30 15.47
C SER A 70 1.91 -5.27 14.41
N LEU A 71 0.92 -6.17 14.50
CA LEU A 71 -0.21 -6.20 13.57
C LEU A 71 -1.08 -4.95 13.65
N GLU A 72 -1.32 -4.41 14.85
CA GLU A 72 -2.05 -3.16 15.03
C GLU A 72 -1.34 -1.98 14.34
N VAL A 73 -0.02 -1.89 14.48
CA VAL A 73 0.80 -0.86 13.82
C VAL A 73 0.82 -1.03 12.30
N GLU A 74 0.98 -2.27 11.83
CA GLU A 74 0.96 -2.59 10.40
C GLU A 74 -0.41 -2.26 9.78
N TYR A 75 -1.50 -2.63 10.44
CA TYR A 75 -2.86 -2.30 10.03
C TYR A 75 -3.06 -0.79 9.92
N SER A 76 -2.68 -0.03 10.96
CA SER A 76 -2.77 1.44 10.96
C SER A 76 -1.97 2.05 9.80
N THR A 77 -0.77 1.53 9.54
CA THR A 77 0.07 1.98 8.42
C THR A 77 -0.61 1.72 7.07
N VAL A 78 -1.21 0.55 6.89
CA VAL A 78 -1.94 0.20 5.66
C VAL A 78 -3.18 1.06 5.50
N GLN A 79 -3.90 1.34 6.58
CA GLN A 79 -5.09 2.20 6.56
C GLN A 79 -4.75 3.61 6.08
N VAL A 80 -3.69 4.23 6.63
CA VAL A 80 -3.24 5.57 6.19
C VAL A 80 -2.87 5.58 4.70
N LYS A 81 -2.19 4.54 4.22
CA LYS A 81 -1.86 4.41 2.79
C LYS A 81 -3.12 4.32 1.92
N LEU A 82 -4.12 3.57 2.36
CA LEU A 82 -5.39 3.47 1.67
C LEU A 82 -6.12 4.82 1.61
N GLU A 83 -6.20 5.54 2.72
CA GLU A 83 -6.83 6.86 2.79
C GLU A 83 -6.16 7.87 1.84
N ASN A 84 -4.82 7.87 1.81
CA ASN A 84 -4.05 8.70 0.89
C ASN A 84 -4.31 8.34 -0.58
N ALA A 85 -4.28 7.04 -0.91
CA ALA A 85 -4.57 6.58 -2.27
C ALA A 85 -6.00 6.92 -2.72
N LEU A 86 -6.97 6.85 -1.82
CA LEU A 86 -8.35 7.27 -2.09
C LEU A 86 -8.46 8.77 -2.30
N ALA A 87 -7.70 9.58 -1.55
CA ALA A 87 -7.65 11.03 -1.75
C ALA A 87 -7.02 11.39 -3.11
N ASP A 88 -5.93 10.71 -3.48
CA ASP A 88 -5.28 10.87 -4.78
C ASP A 88 -6.22 10.48 -5.93
N LYS A 89 -6.91 9.34 -5.80
CA LYS A 89 -7.93 8.92 -6.78
C LYS A 89 -9.00 9.98 -6.98
N ARG A 90 -9.57 10.53 -5.89
CA ARG A 90 -10.58 11.60 -5.97
C ARG A 90 -10.04 12.88 -6.61
N ARG A 91 -8.75 13.18 -6.42
CA ARG A 91 -8.10 14.32 -7.11
C ARG A 91 -8.01 14.03 -8.61
N LEU A 92 -7.44 12.89 -8.98
CA LEU A 92 -7.28 12.50 -10.38
C LEU A 92 -8.62 12.40 -11.12
N GLU A 93 -9.69 11.91 -10.48
CA GLU A 93 -11.02 11.88 -11.08
C GLU A 93 -11.56 13.29 -11.39
N ARG A 94 -11.27 14.28 -10.53
CA ARG A 94 -11.62 15.69 -10.78
C ARG A 94 -10.79 16.25 -11.93
N ASP A 95 -9.49 16.01 -11.93
CA ASP A 95 -8.57 16.49 -12.97
C ASP A 95 -8.97 15.91 -14.34
N VAL A 96 -9.25 14.61 -14.41
CA VAL A 96 -9.72 13.94 -15.63
C VAL A 96 -11.03 14.55 -16.12
N LYS A 97 -11.98 14.83 -15.22
CA LYS A 97 -13.25 15.47 -15.59
C LYS A 97 -13.03 16.87 -16.14
N GLN A 98 -12.17 17.67 -15.50
CA GLN A 98 -11.84 19.02 -15.95
C GLN A 98 -11.16 19.00 -17.32
N LEU A 99 -10.13 18.18 -17.50
CA LEU A 99 -9.39 18.06 -18.75
C LEU A 99 -10.29 17.61 -19.91
N ARG A 100 -11.23 16.69 -19.66
CA ARG A 100 -12.22 16.28 -20.67
C ARG A 100 -13.12 17.44 -21.09
N GLU A 101 -13.53 18.28 -20.15
CA GLU A 101 -14.37 19.44 -20.44
C GLU A 101 -13.59 20.53 -21.19
N GLU A 102 -12.34 20.79 -20.81
CA GLU A 102 -11.44 21.70 -21.54
C GLU A 102 -11.20 21.22 -22.97
N LEU A 103 -10.96 19.93 -23.16
CA LEU A 103 -10.80 19.31 -24.47
C LEU A 103 -12.07 19.47 -25.31
N ARG A 104 -13.25 19.24 -24.73
CA ARG A 104 -14.55 19.45 -25.40
C ARG A 104 -14.69 20.90 -25.87
N LYS A 105 -14.44 21.88 -24.99
CA LYS A 105 -14.52 23.31 -25.32
C LYS A 105 -13.53 23.70 -26.42
N ALA A 106 -12.30 23.20 -26.36
CA ALA A 106 -11.28 23.44 -27.38
C ALA A 106 -11.72 22.92 -28.76
N HIS A 107 -12.28 21.70 -28.81
CA HIS A 107 -12.86 21.15 -30.04
C HIS A 107 -14.01 22.01 -30.58
N GLU A 108 -14.91 22.48 -29.72
CA GLU A 108 -16.03 23.34 -30.11
C GLU A 108 -15.54 24.69 -30.66
N MET A 109 -14.54 25.30 -30.03
CA MET A 109 -13.94 26.56 -30.50
C MET A 109 -13.29 26.38 -31.87
N LEU A 110 -12.52 25.30 -32.09
CA LEU A 110 -11.90 25.02 -33.39
C LEU A 110 -12.97 24.80 -34.48
N LEU A 111 -14.00 24.01 -34.22
CA LEU A 111 -15.10 23.78 -35.15
C LEU A 111 -15.88 25.07 -35.47
N GLY A 112 -16.11 25.92 -34.47
CA GLY A 112 -16.75 27.22 -34.64
C GLY A 112 -15.92 28.17 -35.51
N ASN A 113 -14.61 28.21 -35.32
CA ASN A 113 -13.69 29.04 -36.11
C ASN A 113 -13.61 28.58 -37.57
N LEU A 114 -13.61 27.27 -37.83
CA LEU A 114 -13.67 26.71 -39.19
C LEU A 114 -14.96 27.11 -39.93
N LYS A 115 -16.11 27.09 -39.24
CA LYS A 115 -17.40 27.54 -39.81
C LYS A 115 -17.44 29.04 -40.10
N LYS A 116 -16.84 29.87 -39.24
CA LYS A 116 -16.75 31.32 -39.46
C LYS A 116 -15.86 31.66 -40.67
N ASN A 117 -14.71 30.98 -40.83
CA ASN A 117 -13.81 31.20 -41.97
C ASN A 117 -14.39 30.76 -43.32
N GLN A 118 -15.33 29.82 -43.35
CA GLN A 118 -16.07 29.46 -44.57
C GLN A 118 -17.06 30.56 -45.02
N ASN A 119 -17.57 31.37 -44.09
CA ASN A 119 -18.57 32.41 -44.38
C ASN A 119 -17.96 33.74 -44.86
N TYR A 120 -16.65 33.96 -44.64
CA TYR A 120 -15.92 35.15 -45.14
C TYR A 120 -15.36 34.98 -46.57
N ASN A 121 -15.36 33.76 -47.13
CA ASN A 121 -14.95 33.50 -48.51
C ASN A 121 -16.13 33.45 -49.52
N GLY A 122 -17.37 33.61 -49.05
CA GLY A 122 -18.58 33.52 -49.90
C GLY A 122 -19.17 34.86 -50.36
N ALA A 123 -18.54 36.00 -50.04
CA ALA A 123 -19.11 37.33 -50.30
C ALA A 123 -18.08 38.31 -50.86
N VAL A 124 -17.46 38.00 -52.01
CA VAL A 124 -16.84 39.02 -52.89
C VAL A 124 -17.10 38.68 -54.36
N PHE A 125 -18.12 39.34 -54.90
CA PHE A 125 -18.22 40.00 -56.21
C PHE A 125 -17.97 39.20 -57.51
N ASP A 126 -19.08 38.99 -58.23
CA ASP A 126 -19.11 38.95 -59.70
C ASP A 126 -18.40 40.18 -60.29
N SER A 127 -17.34 39.98 -61.07
CA SER A 127 -17.14 40.77 -62.28
C SER A 127 -16.14 40.10 -63.22
N ASN A 128 -16.69 39.66 -64.33
CA ASN A 128 -16.06 39.36 -65.61
C ASN A 128 -14.76 40.14 -65.91
N CYS A 129 -13.66 39.42 -66.20
CA CYS A 129 -12.65 39.91 -67.13
C CYS A 129 -12.02 38.73 -67.88
N SER A 130 -12.31 38.69 -69.17
CA SER A 130 -11.78 37.77 -70.17
C SER A 130 -10.38 38.19 -70.59
N SER A 131 -9.41 37.29 -70.52
CA SER A 131 -8.36 37.15 -71.55
C SER A 131 -7.55 35.86 -71.34
N ASP A 132 -7.90 34.89 -72.16
CA ASP A 132 -7.04 33.92 -72.86
C ASP A 132 -5.51 34.09 -72.74
N PHE A 133 -4.80 33.05 -72.28
CA PHE A 133 -3.49 32.67 -72.83
C PHE A 133 -3.14 31.21 -72.50
N SER A 134 -2.79 30.48 -73.55
CA SER A 134 -2.66 29.03 -73.65
C SER A 134 -1.39 28.42 -73.04
N ASP A 135 -1.57 27.16 -72.61
CA ASP A 135 -0.65 26.00 -72.69
C ASP A 135 0.71 26.05 -71.95
N GLN A 136 0.90 25.14 -70.99
CA GLN A 136 1.88 24.04 -71.15
C GLN A 136 1.83 23.02 -70.00
N ARG A 137 1.21 21.88 -70.34
CA ARG A 137 1.60 20.48 -70.10
C ARG A 137 2.64 20.20 -68.99
N GLY A 138 2.19 19.43 -68.01
CA GLY A 138 2.70 18.07 -67.77
C GLY A 138 4.00 17.90 -66.98
N MET A 139 3.87 17.47 -65.73
CA MET A 139 4.85 16.56 -65.13
C MET A 139 4.15 15.34 -64.52
N LEU A 140 4.49 14.20 -65.11
CA LEU A 140 4.18 12.84 -64.71
C LEU A 140 4.58 12.58 -63.25
N TRP A 141 3.67 11.95 -62.50
CA TRP A 141 4.02 11.04 -61.42
C TRP A 141 4.19 9.64 -62.01
N ILE A 142 5.40 9.09 -62.04
CA ILE A 142 5.62 7.64 -62.20
C ILE A 142 6.77 7.17 -61.30
N ALA A 143 6.39 6.20 -60.46
CA ALA A 143 7.11 5.07 -59.84
C ALA A 143 8.41 5.30 -59.06
#